data_AF-A0A8T9VQS9-F1
#
_entry.id   AF-A0A8T9VQS9-F1
#
_cell.length_a   1.000
_cell.length_b   1.000
_cell.length_c   1.000
_cell.angle_alpha   90.00
_cell.angle_beta   90.00
_cell.angle_gamma   90.00
#
_symmetry.space_group_name_H-M   'P 1'
#
loop_
_entity.id
_entity.type
_entity.pdbx_description
1 polymer ?
#
loop_
_entity_poly.entity_id
_entity_poly.type
_entity_poly.pdbx_seq_one_letter_code
_entity_poly.pdbx_strand_id
1 'polypeptide(L)' 'MDDNEVEVEVSEGDKISRLVDELDIDSESMVFTMDDRFVPMDEEIEGSCRIGVHRVVSGG' A
#
# COMPACT_ATOMS: atom_id res chain seq x y z
N MET A 1 8.31 -17.45 8.71
CA MET A 1 8.32 -16.46 7.63
C MET A 1 7.76 -15.22 8.27
N ASP A 2 8.61 -14.21 8.42
CA ASP A 2 8.33 -12.98 9.14
C ASP A 2 7.34 -12.15 8.32
N ASP A 3 6.05 -12.24 8.66
CA ASP A 3 5.03 -11.30 8.20
C ASP A 3 5.32 -9.97 8.91
N ASN A 4 5.94 -9.03 8.19
CA ASN A 4 6.23 -7.70 8.71
C ASN A 4 5.02 -6.80 8.48
N GLU A 5 4.04 -6.88 9.39
CA GLU A 5 2.88 -5.99 9.39
C GLU A 5 3.20 -4.71 10.17
N VAL A 6 2.92 -3.55 9.57
CA VAL A 6 3.10 -2.24 10.18
C VAL A 6 1.74 -1.57 10.28
N GLU A 7 1.34 -1.20 11.49
CA GLU A 7 0.14 -0.41 11.74
C GLU A 7 0.47 1.08 11.58
N VAL A 8 -0.25 1.76 10.70
CA VAL A 8 -0.07 3.19 10.41
C VAL A 8 -1.41 3.90 10.59
N GLU A 9 -1.42 5.02 11.31
CA GLU A 9 -2.60 5.86 11.45
C GLU A 9 -2.71 6.79 10.24
N VAL A 10 -3.78 6.64 9.46
CA VAL A 10 -4.04 7.41 8.23
C VAL A 10 -5.33 8.21 8.39
N SER A 11 -5.41 9.38 7.76
CA SER A 11 -6.65 10.16 7.78
C SER A 11 -7.61 9.68 6.68
N GLU A 12 -8.91 9.76 6.92
CA GLU A 12 -9.91 9.49 5.90
C GLU A 12 -9.75 10.48 4.73
N GLY A 13 -9.69 9.95 3.51
CA GLY A 13 -9.43 10.71 2.29
C GLY A 13 -7.94 10.88 1.95
N ASP A 14 -7.02 10.29 2.73
CA ASP A 14 -5.63 10.20 2.29
C ASP A 14 -5.47 9.24 1.12
N LYS A 15 -4.51 9.53 0.24
CA LYS A 15 -4.22 8.68 -0.92
C LYS A 15 -3.11 7.69 -0.60
N ILE A 16 -3.16 6.53 -1.25
CA ILE A 16 -2.10 5.51 -1.15
C ILE A 16 -0.74 6.10 -1.54
N SER A 17 -0.69 6.97 -2.56
CA SER A 17 0.54 7.65 -2.98
C SER A 17 1.23 8.41 -1.85
N ARG A 18 0.48 9.00 -0.91
CA ARG A 18 1.04 9.68 0.25
C ARG A 18 1.69 8.70 1.22
N LEU A 19 1.08 7.54 1.45
CA LEU A 19 1.66 6.50 2.30
C LEU A 19 2.94 5.93 1.71
N VAL A 20 2.97 5.76 0.39
CA VAL A 20 4.16 5.31 -0.33
C VAL A 20 5.31 6.29 -0.14
N ASP A 21 5.03 7.59 -0.27
CA ASP A 21 6.02 8.65 -0.07
C ASP A 21 6.49 8.71 1.40
N GLU A 22 5.57 8.64 2.36
CA GLU A 22 5.88 8.70 3.79
C GLU A 22 6.69 7.50 4.30
N LEU A 23 6.40 6.32 3.76
CA LEU A 23 7.10 5.08 4.11
C LEU A 23 8.35 4.83 3.25
N ASP A 24 8.72 5.76 2.36
CA ASP A 24 9.85 5.67 1.43
C ASP A 24 9.81 4.35 0.61
N ILE A 25 8.62 4.00 0.14
CA ILE A 25 8.37 2.76 -0.58
C ILE A 25 8.63 2.98 -2.07
N ASP A 26 9.47 2.12 -2.66
CA ASP A 26 9.72 2.11 -4.10
C ASP A 26 8.46 1.68 -4.88
N SER A 27 7.74 2.65 -5.45
CA SER A 27 6.51 2.43 -6.19
C SER A 27 6.68 1.68 -7.51
N GLU A 28 7.86 1.72 -8.12
CA GLU A 28 8.08 1.21 -9.48
C GLU A 28 8.03 -0.32 -9.54
N SER A 29 8.45 -0.99 -8.47
CA SER A 29 8.46 -2.45 -8.36
C SER A 29 7.45 -2.99 -7.36
N MET A 30 6.41 -2.22 -7.02
CA MET A 30 5.43 -2.60 -6.00
C MET A 30 4.00 -2.45 -6.47
N VAL A 31 3.14 -3.29 -5.91
CA VAL A 31 1.72 -3.35 -6.18
C VAL A 31 0.96 -3.26 -4.87
N PHE A 32 -0.07 -2.42 -4.86
CA PHE A 32 -0.87 -2.13 -3.69
C PHE A 32 -2.21 -2.84 -3.78
N THR A 33 -2.64 -3.35 -2.64
CA THR A 33 -3.93 -4.00 -2.47
C THR A 33 -4.66 -3.33 -1.32
N MET A 34 -5.95 -3.12 -1.48
CA MET A 34 -6.84 -2.62 -0.44
C MET A 34 -8.00 -3.60 -0.33
N ASP A 35 -8.24 -4.15 0.87
CA ASP A 35 -9.28 -5.17 1.07
C ASP A 35 -9.15 -6.35 0.06
N ASP A 36 -7.91 -6.85 -0.08
CA ASP A 36 -7.52 -7.92 -1.03
C ASP A 36 -7.74 -7.60 -2.53
N ARG A 37 -7.99 -6.34 -2.89
CA ARG A 37 -8.17 -5.90 -4.28
C ARG A 37 -7.05 -4.98 -4.75
N PHE A 38 -6.55 -5.20 -5.95
CA PHE A 38 -5.54 -4.32 -6.56
C PHE A 38 -6.12 -2.94 -6.83
N VAL A 39 -5.44 -1.91 -6.35
CA VAL A 39 -5.86 -0.52 -6.44
C VAL A 39 -4.71 0.37 -6.97
N PRO A 40 -5.02 1.43 -7.72
CA PRO A 40 -4.03 2.40 -8.15
C PRO A 40 -3.55 3.25 -6.97
N MET A 41 -2.38 3.90 -7.13
CA MET A 41 -1.84 4.79 -6.08
C MET A 41 -2.69 6.04 -5.81
N ASP A 42 -3.51 6.44 -6.77
CA ASP A 42 -4.40 7.60 -6.62
C ASP A 42 -5.66 7.27 -5.80
N GLU A 43 -5.87 6.00 -5.45
CA GLU A 43 -7.02 5.57 -4.66
C GLU A 43 -7.03 6.21 -3.27
N GLU A 44 -8.21 6.66 -2.87
CA GLU A 44 -8.47 7.28 -1.57
C GLU A 44 -8.79 6.22 -0.52
N ILE A 45 -8.25 6.41 0.68
CA ILE A 45 -8.46 5.51 1.81
C ILE A 45 -9.72 5.96 2.53
N GLU A 46 -10.76 5.14 2.47
CA GLU A 46 -12.02 5.38 3.19
C GLU A 46 -12.05 4.56 4.49
N GLY A 47 -12.05 5.28 5.63
CA GLY A 47 -12.13 4.68 6.96
C GLY A 47 -10.99 3.72 7.30
N SER A 48 -11.29 2.72 8.14
CA SER A 48 -10.35 1.68 8.52
C SER A 48 -10.27 0.62 7.43
N CYS A 49 -9.19 0.62 6.65
CA CYS A 49 -8.93 -0.39 5.63
C CYS A 49 -7.54 -1.01 5.77
N ARG A 50 -7.38 -2.24 5.27
CA ARG A 50 -6.09 -2.94 5.25
C ARG A 50 -5.44 -2.75 3.89
N ILE A 51 -4.22 -2.22 3.89
CA ILE A 51 -3.43 -2.00 2.69
C ILE A 51 -2.29 -3.03 2.66
N GLY A 52 -2.27 -3.89 1.65
CA GLY A 52 -1.19 -4.83 1.40
C GLY A 52 -0.24 -4.28 0.35
N VAL A 53 1.07 -4.32 0.62
CA VAL A 53 2.12 -3.91 -0.31
C VAL A 53 2.88 -5.14 -0.77
N HIS A 54 2.91 -5.38 -2.08
CA HIS A 54 3.51 -6.56 -2.67
C HIS A 54 4.65 -6.15 -3.60
N ARG A 55 5.86 -6.64 -3.36
CA ARG A 55 6.98 -6.44 -4.28
C ARG A 55 6.79 -7.33 -5.51
N VAL A 56 6.74 -6.71 -6.69
CA VAL A 56 6.78 -7.40 -7.97
C VAL A 56 8.21 -7.83 -8.23
N VAL A 57 8.47 -9.13 -8.07
CA VAL A 57 9.69 -9.74 -8.59
C VAL A 57 9.38 -10.28 -9.98
N SER A 58 9.98 -9.70 -11.01
CA SER A 58 9.97 -10.29 -12.35
C SER A 58 10.77 -11.58 -12.31
N GLY A 59 10.09 -12.69 -12.04
CA GLY A 59 10.66 -14.03 -12.13
C GLY A 59 11.00 -14.35 -13.59
N GLY A 60 12.28 -14.59 -13.87
CA GLY A 60 12.72 -15.25 -15.10
C GLY A 60 12.51 -16.76 -15.03
#